data_AF-A0A960EZB1-F1
#
_entry.id   AF-A0A960EZB1-F1
#
_cell.length_a   1.000
_cell.length_b   1.000
_cell.length_c   1.000
_cell.angle_alpha   90.00
_cell.angle_beta   90.00
_cell.angle_gamma   90.00
#
_symmetry.space_group_name_H-M   'P 1'
#
loop_
_entity.id
_entity.type
_entity.pdbx_description
1 polymer ?
#
loop_
_entity_poly.entity_id
_entity_poly.type
_entity_poly.pdbx_seq_one_letter_code
_entity_poly.pdbx_strand_id
1 'polypeptide(L)'
;AVITETRGNLEGGFALQHRDDRNGFQQVTVLSVEGDTAVVQECFVDDDLIVRRDTGEVVNDAIATHNVRGEMNRVDGAWRVSEARLIQRWEGVAGCAAGS
;
A
#
# COMPACT_ATOMS: atom_id res chain seq x y z
N ALA A 1 16.28 -1.90 -1.92
CA ALA A 1 15.81 -1.14 -0.74
C ALA A 1 14.78 -1.95 0.05
N VAL A 2 13.61 -2.25 -0.53
CA VAL A 2 12.51 -2.99 0.14
C VAL A 2 12.96 -4.29 0.80
N ILE A 3 13.67 -5.19 0.10
CA ILE A 3 14.11 -6.48 0.66
C ILE A 3 15.00 -6.31 1.91
N THR A 4 15.86 -5.28 1.92
CA THR A 4 16.77 -5.02 3.04
C THR A 4 15.99 -4.51 4.26
N GLU A 5 15.06 -3.59 4.04
CA GLU A 5 14.18 -3.06 5.08
C GLU A 5 13.29 -4.15 5.67
N THR A 6 12.62 -4.95 4.82
CA THR A 6 11.79 -6.08 5.28
C THR A 6 12.59 -7.05 6.12
N ARG A 7 13.83 -7.37 5.74
CA ARG A 7 14.71 -8.23 6.55
C ARG A 7 15.02 -7.59 7.90
N GLY A 8 15.35 -6.30 7.93
CA GLY A 8 15.60 -5.57 9.17
C GLY A 8 14.38 -5.56 10.11
N ASN A 9 13.18 -5.41 9.57
CA ASN A 9 11.95 -5.47 10.37
C ASN A 9 11.72 -6.86 10.97
N LEU A 10 11.97 -7.92 10.20
CA LEU A 10 11.85 -9.30 10.68
C LEU A 10 12.90 -9.63 11.75
N GLU A 11 14.14 -9.22 11.54
CA GLU A 11 15.24 -9.38 12.51
C GLU A 11 14.99 -8.55 13.78
N GLY A 12 14.38 -7.36 13.64
CA GLY A 12 13.93 -6.52 14.75
C GLY A 12 12.73 -7.05 15.52
N GLY A 13 12.16 -8.19 15.10
CA GLY A 13 11.05 -8.84 15.79
C GLY A 13 9.68 -8.21 15.53
N PHE A 14 9.53 -7.45 14.45
CA PHE A 14 8.25 -6.83 14.08
C PHE A 14 7.42 -7.73 13.16
N ALA A 15 6.10 -7.59 13.24
CA ALA A 15 5.16 -8.19 12.31
C ALA A 15 4.08 -7.17 11.90
N LEU A 16 3.59 -7.31 10.67
CA LEU A 16 2.37 -6.64 10.23
C LEU A 16 1.17 -7.48 10.64
N GLN A 17 0.16 -6.83 11.21
CA GLN A 17 -1.12 -7.43 11.55
C GLN A 17 -2.26 -6.53 11.10
N HIS A 18 -3.38 -7.12 10.74
CA HIS A 18 -4.57 -6.35 10.42
C HIS A 18 -5.28 -5.92 11.70
N ARG A 19 -5.85 -4.72 11.71
CA ARG A 19 -6.81 -4.30 12.73
C ARG A 19 -8.10 -5.11 12.65
N ASP A 20 -8.73 -5.31 13.80
CA ASP A 20 -10.05 -5.94 13.88
C ASP A 20 -11.14 -5.07 13.23
N ASP A 21 -11.03 -3.74 13.35
CA ASP A 21 -11.96 -2.73 12.83
C ASP A 21 -11.48 -2.09 11.53
N ARG A 22 -10.94 -2.89 10.61
CA ARG A 22 -10.34 -2.41 9.37
C ARG A 22 -11.32 -1.56 8.54
N ASN A 23 -10.85 -0.42 8.04
CA ASN A 23 -11.53 0.36 6.99
C ASN A 23 -11.53 -0.42 5.68
N GLY A 24 -10.41 -1.07 5.33
CA GLY A 24 -10.30 -1.96 4.17
C GLY A 24 -10.53 -1.28 2.81
N PHE A 25 -10.45 0.05 2.75
CA PHE A 25 -10.65 0.80 1.52
C PHE A 25 -9.44 0.62 0.58
N GLN A 26 -9.70 0.10 -0.61
CA GLN A 26 -8.74 0.02 -1.70
C GLN A 26 -9.49 0.12 -3.04
N GLN A 27 -9.08 1.06 -3.88
CA GLN A 27 -9.65 1.27 -5.20
C GLN A 27 -8.55 1.53 -6.22
N VAL A 28 -8.60 0.80 -7.34
CA VAL A 28 -7.68 0.98 -8.47
C VAL A 28 -8.47 1.49 -9.67
N THR A 29 -8.02 2.61 -10.24
CA THR A 29 -8.58 3.21 -11.46
C THR A 29 -7.57 3.11 -12.59
N VAL A 30 -7.99 2.63 -13.76
CA VAL A 30 -7.15 2.66 -14.97
C VAL A 30 -7.25 4.06 -15.59
N LEU A 31 -6.12 4.74 -15.75
CA LEU A 31 -6.05 6.09 -16.32
C LEU A 31 -5.81 6.05 -17.85
N SER A 32 -4.96 5.15 -18.32
CA SER A 32 -4.70 4.95 -19.75
C SER A 32 -4.19 3.55 -20.05
N VAL A 33 -4.38 3.12 -21.30
CA VAL A 33 -3.82 1.88 -21.86
C VAL A 33 -3.34 2.19 -23.28
N GLU A 34 -2.07 1.95 -23.55
CA GLU A 34 -1.40 2.25 -24.81
C GLU A 34 -0.57 1.03 -25.27
N GLY A 35 -1.19 0.16 -26.05
CA GLY A 35 -0.56 -1.10 -26.46
C GLY A 35 -0.23 -1.97 -25.25
N ASP A 36 1.07 -2.19 -25.01
CA ASP A 36 1.59 -3.00 -23.91
C ASP A 36 1.99 -2.19 -22.68
N THR A 37 1.64 -0.90 -22.63
CA THR A 37 1.79 -0.06 -21.43
C THR A 37 0.43 0.39 -20.90
N ALA A 38 0.33 0.60 -19.58
CA ALA A 38 -0.84 1.19 -18.96
C ALA A 38 -0.45 2.03 -17.74
N VAL A 39 -1.32 2.97 -17.39
CA VAL A 39 -1.19 3.76 -16.17
C VAL A 39 -2.41 3.50 -15.29
N VAL A 40 -2.17 3.18 -14.03
CA VAL A 40 -3.21 3.03 -13.00
C VAL A 40 -2.98 4.03 -11.87
N GLN A 41 -4.05 4.38 -11.18
CA GLN A 41 -4.00 5.11 -9.93
C GLN A 41 -4.74 4.33 -8.86
N GLU A 42 -4.04 4.04 -7.77
CA GLU A 42 -4.55 3.34 -6.62
C GLU A 42 -4.75 4.31 -5.46
N CYS A 43 -5.92 4.27 -4.85
CA CYS A 43 -6.18 4.87 -3.57
C CYS A 43 -6.43 3.77 -2.54
N PHE A 44 -5.71 3.78 -1.43
CA PHE A 44 -5.95 2.83 -0.34
C PHE A 44 -5.72 3.46 1.03
N VAL A 45 -6.44 2.95 2.03
CA VAL A 45 -6.20 3.26 3.43
C VAL A 45 -5.28 2.18 3.99
N ASP A 46 -4.11 2.60 4.47
CA ASP A 46 -3.22 1.77 5.29
C ASP A 46 -3.67 1.92 6.74
N ASP A 47 -4.19 0.83 7.29
CA ASP A 47 -4.62 0.71 8.67
C ASP A 47 -4.09 -0.58 9.32
N ASP A 48 -2.97 -1.09 8.81
CA ASP A 48 -2.27 -2.21 9.42
C ASP A 48 -1.53 -1.77 10.70
N LEU A 49 -1.40 -2.71 11.62
CA LEU A 49 -0.63 -2.57 12.85
C LEU A 49 0.79 -3.11 12.64
N ILE A 50 1.78 -2.42 13.20
CA ILE A 50 3.10 -2.99 13.45
C ILE A 50 3.16 -3.45 14.89
N VAL A 51 3.37 -4.73 15.12
CA VAL A 51 3.43 -5.33 16.45
C VAL A 51 4.77 -5.98 16.75
N ARG A 52 5.15 -6.04 18.03
CA ARG A 52 6.24 -6.90 18.51
C ARG A 52 5.78 -8.35 18.56
N ARG A 53 6.54 -9.24 17.94
CA ARG A 53 6.19 -10.67 17.82
C ARG A 53 6.25 -11.44 19.14
N ASP A 54 7.12 -11.02 20.06
CA ASP A 54 7.37 -11.70 21.34
C ASP A 54 6.36 -11.28 22.42
N THR A 55 5.96 -10.01 22.44
CA THR A 55 5.06 -9.47 23.47
C THR A 55 3.62 -9.25 22.98
N GLY A 56 3.41 -9.08 21.68
CA GLY A 56 2.14 -8.63 21.11
C GLY A 56 1.89 -7.13 21.28
N GLU A 57 2.86 -6.36 21.76
CA GLU A 57 2.75 -4.91 21.90
C GLU A 57 2.60 -4.24 20.52
N VAL A 58 1.64 -3.30 20.41
CA VAL A 58 1.47 -2.47 19.22
C VAL A 58 2.50 -1.33 19.24
N VAL A 59 3.34 -1.27 18.21
CA VAL A 59 4.43 -0.30 18.05
C VAL A 59 4.00 0.86 17.14
N ASN A 60 3.17 0.56 16.14
CA ASN A 60 2.61 1.57 15.26
C ASN A 60 1.19 1.16 14.88
N ASP A 61 0.29 2.11 15.02
CA ASP A 61 -1.13 1.99 14.71
C ASP A 61 -1.60 3.18 13.85
N ALA A 62 -0.70 3.95 13.25
CA ALA A 62 -1.08 5.11 12.44
C ALA A 62 -1.92 4.68 11.23
N ILE A 63 -3.03 5.37 11.02
CA ILE A 63 -3.86 5.21 9.82
C ILE A 63 -3.47 6.29 8.82
N ALA A 64 -3.32 5.92 7.55
CA ALA A 64 -3.03 6.88 6.49
C ALA A 64 -3.62 6.47 5.14
N THR A 65 -4.25 7.41 4.44
CA THR A 65 -4.60 7.23 3.03
C THR A 65 -3.41 7.50 2.12
N HIS A 66 -3.19 6.61 1.15
CA HIS A 66 -2.18 6.73 0.11
C HIS A 66 -2.83 6.83 -1.27
N ASN A 67 -2.33 7.75 -2.09
CA ASN A 67 -2.64 7.84 -3.53
C ASN A 67 -1.37 7.51 -4.32
N VAL A 68 -1.35 6.39 -5.01
CA VAL A 68 -0.20 5.83 -5.71
C VAL A 68 -0.49 5.79 -7.20
N ARG A 69 0.46 6.23 -8.02
CA ARG A 69 0.42 6.04 -9.48
C ARG A 69 1.30 4.85 -9.85
N GLY A 70 0.71 3.87 -10.51
CA GLY A 70 1.40 2.71 -11.07
C GLY A 70 1.57 2.84 -12.57
N GLU A 71 2.77 2.59 -13.06
CA GLU A 71 3.04 2.31 -14.47
C GLU A 71 3.12 0.80 -14.65
N MET A 72 2.50 0.30 -15.72
CA MET A 72 2.31 -1.12 -15.98
C MET A 72 2.87 -1.46 -17.36
N ASN A 73 3.54 -2.60 -17.46
CA ASN A 73 3.92 -3.23 -18.72
C ASN A 73 3.24 -4.59 -18.85
N ARG A 74 2.83 -4.96 -20.06
CA ARG A 74 2.37 -6.31 -20.35
C ARG A 74 3.58 -7.21 -20.59
N VAL A 75 3.74 -8.22 -19.74
CA VAL A 75 4.82 -9.23 -19.81
C VAL A 75 4.16 -10.60 -19.86
N ASP A 76 4.44 -11.37 -20.91
CA ASP A 76 3.87 -12.70 -21.15
C ASP A 76 2.33 -12.71 -21.05
N GLY A 77 1.69 -11.67 -21.60
CA GLY A 77 0.24 -11.51 -21.61
C GLY A 77 -0.37 -10.95 -20.32
N ALA A 78 0.40 -10.84 -19.23
CA ALA A 78 -0.06 -10.32 -17.94
C ALA A 78 0.44 -8.89 -17.67
N TRP A 79 -0.41 -8.04 -17.11
CA TRP A 79 0.01 -6.73 -16.63
C TRP A 79 0.89 -6.87 -15.39
N ARG A 80 2.06 -6.24 -15.41
CA ARG A 80 3.03 -6.18 -14.30
C ARG A 80 3.35 -4.73 -14.00
N VAL A 81 3.46 -4.40 -12.71
CA VAL A 81 3.93 -3.08 -12.27
C VAL A 81 5.39 -2.92 -12.70
N SER A 82 5.68 -1.89 -13.49
CA SER A 82 7.05 -1.49 -13.86
C SER A 82 7.58 -0.40 -12.93
N GLU A 83 6.72 0.51 -12.50
CA GLU A 83 7.02 1.56 -11.53
C GLU A 83 5.80 1.84 -10.67
N ALA A 84 6.01 2.19 -9.40
CA ALA A 84 4.97 2.73 -8.53
C ALA A 84 5.53 3.93 -7.79
N ARG A 85 4.77 5.02 -7.74
CA ARG A 85 5.16 6.24 -7.03
C ARG A 85 4.02 6.78 -6.20
N LEU A 86 4.33 7.10 -4.95
CA LEU A 86 3.41 7.81 -4.06
C LEU A 86 3.23 9.24 -4.58
N ILE A 87 1.99 9.60 -4.89
CA ILE A 87 1.63 10.93 -5.36
C ILE A 87 1.27 11.81 -4.16
N GLN A 88 0.43 11.29 -3.26
CA GLN A 88 -0.04 11.99 -2.07
C GLN A 88 -0.26 11.02 -0.92
N ARG A 89 -0.11 11.52 0.31
CA ARG A 89 -0.41 10.81 1.55
C ARG A 89 -1.15 11.75 2.50
N TRP A 90 -2.17 11.24 3.17
CA TRP A 90 -2.93 11.95 4.20
C TRP A 90 -2.96 11.13 5.49
N GLU A 91 -3.03 11.81 6.63
CA GLU A 91 -3.29 11.18 7.92
C GLU A 91 -4.78 10.79 8.02
N GLY A 92 -5.04 9.60 8.57
CA GLY A 92 -6.38 9.05 8.72
C GLY A 92 -7.04 8.66 7.39
N VAL A 93 -8.35 8.37 7.47
CA VAL A 93 -9.22 8.14 6.30
C VAL A 93 -9.57 9.47 5.67
N ALA A 94 -8.81 9.85 4.65
CA ALA A 94 -8.91 11.16 4.03
C ALA A 94 -8.56 11.14 2.53
N GLY A 95 -8.56 12.32 1.90
CA GLY A 95 -8.08 12.50 0.53
C GLY A 95 -8.89 11.73 -0.50
N CYS A 96 -8.23 10.88 -1.27
CA CYS A 96 -8.89 10.06 -2.30
C CYS A 96 -9.83 8.98 -1.73
N ALA A 97 -9.80 8.74 -0.41
CA ALA A 97 -10.74 7.89 0.31
C ALA A 97 -11.82 8.72 1.06
N ALA A 98 -11.85 10.05 0.89
CA ALA A 98 -12.87 10.86 1.53
C ALA A 98 -14.23 10.66 0.83
N GLY A 99 -15.24 10.22 1.58
CA GLY A 99 -16.61 10.09 1.10
C GLY A 99 -16.97 8.73 0.48
N SER A 100 -16.09 7.73 0.60
CA SER A 100 -16.38 6.31 0.32
C SER A 100 -17.20 5.66 1.43
#